data_AF-A0A914Q8Y5-F1
#
_entry.id   AF-A0A914Q8Y5-F1
#
_cell.length_a   1.000
_cell.length_b   1.000
_cell.length_c   1.000
_cell.angle_alpha   90.00
_cell.angle_beta   90.00
_cell.angle_gamma   90.00
#
_symmetry.space_group_name_H-M   'P 1'
#
loop_
_entity.id
_entity.type
_entity.pdbx_description
1 polymer ?
#
loop_
_entity_poly.entity_id
_entity_poly.type
_entity_poly.pdbx_seq_one_letter_code
_entity_poly.pdbx_strand_id
1 'polypeptide(L)'
;MCKNTDEISDATFEKVHIFVLPAPNSKFNEQEFDALRKFVQAGGSLLVLMTEEGEIKLDTNINYLLEEFGIACNSDAVIRSVYYKYFDPKEALIANGVLNRALGAAVGKQPKAADDNNAQSLAFVYPFGSTLSLGKQAIALFSTGTVCYPVGRPVAAFHQIPGQNGGKIAVMGSVHMFSDAYFDKEENSKVFVSSITFKTSLLYFSL
;
A
#
# COMPACT_ATOMS: atom_id res chain seq x y z
N MET A 1 11.98 4.07 15.65
CA MET A 1 11.83 4.58 14.27
C MET A 1 13.15 5.21 13.86
N CYS A 2 13.80 4.68 12.82
CA CYS A 2 14.96 5.30 12.21
C CYS A 2 14.50 6.61 11.57
N LYS A 3 15.08 7.74 12.00
CA LYS A 3 14.84 9.04 11.36
C LYS A 3 16.02 9.30 10.43
N ASN A 4 15.77 9.24 9.12
CA ASN A 4 16.71 9.82 8.17
C ASN A 4 16.33 11.30 8.03
N THR A 5 17.31 12.18 8.26
CA THR A 5 17.17 13.64 8.12
C THR A 5 17.87 14.17 6.88
N ASP A 6 18.49 13.29 6.09
CA ASP A 6 19.20 13.67 4.88
C ASP A 6 18.22 14.00 3.76
N GLU A 7 18.53 15.04 2.99
CA GLU A 7 17.72 15.46 1.85
C GLU A 7 17.72 14.39 0.74
N ILE A 8 16.55 14.16 0.15
CA ILE A 8 16.40 13.23 -0.96
C ILE A 8 16.91 13.91 -2.24
N SER A 9 18.07 13.46 -2.74
CA SER A 9 18.67 13.98 -3.96
C SER A 9 18.83 12.88 -5.01
N ASP A 10 19.09 13.27 -6.26
CA ASP A 10 19.33 12.35 -7.38
C ASP A 10 20.46 11.34 -7.06
N ALA A 11 21.45 11.74 -6.24
CA ALA A 11 22.56 10.88 -5.81
C ALA A 11 22.12 9.75 -4.87
N THR A 12 21.06 9.96 -4.07
CA THR A 12 20.52 8.95 -3.15
C THR A 12 19.97 7.73 -3.91
N PHE A 13 19.59 7.92 -5.18
CA PHE A 13 18.98 6.88 -6.00
C PHE A 13 20.01 6.07 -6.82
N GLU A 14 21.30 6.36 -6.72
CA GLU A 14 22.33 5.58 -7.41
C GLU A 14 22.28 4.11 -6.98
N LYS A 15 21.98 3.21 -7.92
CA LYS A 15 21.86 1.75 -7.73
C LYS A 15 20.71 1.31 -6.82
N VAL A 16 19.75 2.19 -6.53
CA VAL A 16 18.54 1.84 -5.77
C VAL A 16 17.46 1.35 -6.73
N HIS A 17 16.89 0.17 -6.47
CA HIS A 17 15.76 -0.36 -7.24
C HIS A 17 14.41 -0.04 -6.58
N ILE A 18 14.37 -0.06 -5.26
CA ILE A 18 13.16 0.18 -4.46
C ILE A 18 13.50 1.21 -3.39
N PHE A 19 12.74 2.30 -3.36
CA PHE A 19 12.81 3.30 -2.31
C PHE A 19 11.56 3.21 -1.43
N VAL A 20 11.74 3.18 -0.11
CA VAL A 20 10.65 3.00 0.86
C VAL A 20 10.52 4.26 1.73
N LEU A 21 9.32 4.79 1.82
CA LEU A 21 8.95 5.91 2.67
C LEU A 21 8.03 5.42 3.80
N PRO A 22 8.59 5.00 4.95
CA PRO A 22 7.81 4.50 6.07
C PRO A 22 7.31 5.65 6.96
N ALA A 23 6.04 6.03 6.80
CA ALA A 23 5.35 7.06 7.57
C ALA A 23 6.16 8.38 7.65
N PRO A 24 6.38 9.06 6.51
CA PRO A 24 7.14 10.30 6.48
C PRO A 24 6.49 11.35 7.37
N ASN A 25 7.24 11.90 8.33
CA ASN A 25 6.75 12.83 9.35
C ASN A 25 7.35 14.24 9.22
N SER A 26 7.67 14.62 7.99
CA SER A 26 8.19 15.93 7.61
C SER A 26 7.69 16.26 6.22
N LYS A 27 7.65 17.56 5.90
CA LYS A 27 7.20 18.04 4.59
C LYS A 27 8.34 17.94 3.60
N PHE A 28 8.01 17.47 2.41
CA PHE A 28 8.91 17.42 1.28
C PHE A 28 8.92 18.76 0.55
N ASN A 29 10.09 19.15 0.06
CA ASN A 29 10.24 20.29 -0.81
C ASN A 29 10.03 19.88 -2.30
N GLU A 30 9.97 20.88 -3.19
CA GLU A 30 9.75 20.63 -4.62
C GLU A 30 10.90 19.85 -5.28
N GLN A 31 12.13 20.06 -4.83
CA GLN A 31 13.32 19.37 -5.36
C GLN A 31 13.30 17.88 -5.03
N GLU A 32 12.85 17.51 -3.83
CA GLU A 32 12.68 16.12 -3.40
C GLU A 32 11.57 15.43 -4.19
N PHE A 33 10.45 16.13 -4.43
CA PHE A 33 9.40 15.62 -5.31
C PHE A 33 9.90 15.42 -6.74
N ASP A 34 10.69 16.35 -7.28
CA ASP A 34 11.30 16.19 -8.61
C ASP A 34 12.26 15.01 -8.67
N ALA A 35 13.08 14.81 -7.63
CA ALA A 35 13.97 13.66 -7.54
C ALA A 35 13.19 12.33 -7.49
N LEU A 36 12.10 12.28 -6.72
CA LEU A 36 11.20 11.12 -6.67
C LEU A 36 10.50 10.86 -8.01
N ARG A 37 10.01 11.91 -8.69
CA ARG A 37 9.40 11.79 -10.03
C ARG A 37 10.40 11.22 -11.02
N LYS A 38 11.62 11.76 -11.08
CA LYS A 38 12.70 11.26 -11.95
C LYS A 38 13.04 9.81 -11.63
N PHE A 39 13.13 9.46 -10.35
CA PHE A 39 13.42 8.09 -9.92
C PHE A 39 12.37 7.09 -10.44
N VAL A 40 11.07 7.39 -10.28
CA VAL A 40 10.01 6.51 -10.78
C VAL A 40 9.99 6.50 -12.32
N GLN A 41 10.19 7.64 -12.97
CA GLN A 41 10.26 7.70 -14.44
C GLN A 41 11.45 6.91 -15.02
N ALA A 42 12.57 6.84 -14.28
CA ALA A 42 13.74 6.04 -14.65
C ALA A 42 13.54 4.52 -14.47
N GLY A 43 12.39 4.08 -13.94
CA GLY A 43 12.08 2.68 -13.67
C GLY A 43 12.22 2.25 -12.21
N GLY A 44 12.53 3.19 -11.31
CA GLY A 44 12.56 2.97 -9.88
C GLY A 44 11.18 2.59 -9.32
N SER A 45 11.17 1.84 -8.22
CA SER A 45 9.94 1.48 -7.50
C SER A 45 9.85 2.25 -6.19
N LEU A 46 8.73 2.92 -5.94
CA LEU A 46 8.45 3.65 -4.71
C LEU A 46 7.41 2.91 -3.88
N LEU A 47 7.71 2.66 -2.61
CA LEU A 47 6.77 2.12 -1.63
C LEU A 47 6.51 3.18 -0.55
N VAL A 48 5.27 3.67 -0.47
CA VAL A 48 4.86 4.63 0.56
C VAL A 48 3.97 3.91 1.57
N LEU A 49 4.33 4.00 2.85
CA LEU A 49 3.55 3.45 3.95
C LEU A 49 3.07 4.60 4.82
N MET A 50 1.77 4.68 5.08
CA MET A 50 1.16 5.73 5.90
C MET A 50 0.61 5.15 7.20
N THR A 51 -0.10 5.97 7.97
CA THR A 51 -0.81 5.53 9.17
C THR A 51 -2.23 6.11 9.16
N GLU A 52 -3.04 5.77 10.16
CA GLU A 52 -4.31 6.43 10.44
C GLU A 52 -4.19 7.94 10.45
N GLU A 53 -5.27 8.64 10.13
CA GLU A 53 -5.33 10.10 10.02
C GLU A 53 -4.38 10.67 8.93
N GLY A 54 -3.74 9.80 8.15
CA GLY A 54 -3.02 10.14 6.93
C GLY A 54 -1.93 11.19 7.12
N GLU A 55 -1.94 12.21 6.26
CA GLU A 55 -0.95 13.27 6.27
C GLU A 55 -1.11 14.25 7.44
N ILE A 56 -2.33 14.42 7.98
CA ILE A 56 -2.62 15.35 9.07
C ILE A 56 -1.88 14.93 10.34
N LYS A 57 -1.91 13.63 10.67
CA LYS A 57 -1.22 13.12 11.86
C LYS A 57 0.30 13.10 11.72
N LEU A 58 0.79 12.91 10.50
CA LEU A 58 2.22 12.89 10.22
C LEU A 58 2.81 14.29 9.95
N ASP A 59 1.98 15.31 9.76
CA ASP A 59 2.38 16.66 9.31
C ASP A 59 3.28 16.62 8.07
N THR A 60 2.88 15.81 7.08
CA THR A 60 3.56 15.69 5.79
C THR A 60 2.67 16.20 4.66
N ASN A 61 3.21 16.28 3.45
CA ASN A 61 2.53 16.72 2.22
C ASN A 61 2.66 15.68 1.10
N ILE A 62 2.87 14.40 1.44
CA ILE A 62 3.12 13.32 0.48
C ILE A 62 1.97 13.12 -0.52
N ASN A 63 0.72 13.47 -0.17
CA ASN A 63 -0.42 13.39 -1.08
C ASN A 63 -0.19 14.24 -2.34
N TYR A 64 0.56 15.34 -2.26
CA TYR A 64 0.91 16.17 -3.41
C TYR A 64 1.57 15.36 -4.54
N LEU A 65 2.46 14.43 -4.19
CA LEU A 65 3.08 13.51 -5.16
C LEU A 65 2.12 12.37 -5.54
N LEU A 66 1.45 11.76 -4.57
CA LEU A 66 0.64 10.56 -4.81
C LEU A 66 -0.57 10.85 -5.70
N GLU A 67 -1.17 12.03 -5.60
CA GLU A 67 -2.33 12.44 -6.39
C GLU A 67 -2.03 12.50 -7.89
N GLU A 68 -0.78 12.82 -8.27
CA GLU A 68 -0.32 12.78 -9.66
C GLU A 68 -0.44 11.37 -10.27
N PHE A 69 -0.28 10.35 -9.44
CA PHE A 69 -0.43 8.93 -9.80
C PHE A 69 -1.82 8.38 -9.52
N GLY A 70 -2.76 9.26 -9.12
CA GLY A 70 -4.14 8.90 -8.81
C GLY A 70 -4.32 8.17 -7.50
N ILE A 71 -3.46 8.40 -6.50
CA ILE A 71 -3.59 7.82 -5.15
C ILE A 71 -3.60 8.96 -4.13
N ALA A 72 -4.52 8.94 -3.17
CA ALA A 72 -4.53 9.87 -2.05
C ALA A 72 -4.80 9.13 -0.74
N CYS A 73 -4.08 9.50 0.33
CA CYS A 73 -4.28 8.93 1.65
C CYS A 73 -5.31 9.75 2.41
N ASN A 74 -6.37 9.10 2.88
CA ASN A 74 -7.44 9.78 3.60
C ASN A 74 -7.04 10.05 5.06
N SER A 75 -7.66 11.08 5.64
CA SER A 75 -7.52 11.41 7.06
C SER A 75 -8.60 10.68 7.87
N ASP A 76 -8.54 9.35 7.86
CA ASP A 76 -9.45 8.47 8.59
C ASP A 76 -8.69 7.33 9.29
N ALA A 77 -9.43 6.56 10.09
CA ALA A 77 -8.91 5.37 10.76
C ALA A 77 -9.84 4.18 10.48
N VAL A 78 -9.25 3.08 10.02
CA VAL A 78 -9.98 1.82 9.84
C VAL A 78 -10.18 1.17 11.20
N ILE A 79 -11.44 0.88 11.53
CA ILE A 79 -11.81 0.17 12.75
C ILE A 79 -12.59 -1.08 12.40
N ARG A 80 -12.49 -2.12 13.24
CA ARG A 80 -13.37 -3.29 13.12
C ARG A 80 -14.75 -3.00 13.69
N SER A 81 -15.78 -3.58 13.06
CA SER A 81 -17.17 -3.45 13.54
C SER A 81 -17.52 -4.46 14.65
N VAL A 82 -16.76 -5.55 14.76
CA VAL A 82 -16.98 -6.61 15.74
C VAL A 82 -15.66 -6.96 16.42
N TYR A 83 -15.70 -7.22 17.72
CA TYR A 83 -14.54 -7.70 18.46
C TYR A 83 -14.08 -9.07 17.96
N TYR A 84 -12.80 -9.18 17.64
CA TYR A 84 -12.18 -10.45 17.24
C TYR A 84 -10.67 -10.44 17.43
N LYS A 85 -10.14 -11.38 18.23
CA LYS A 85 -8.71 -11.71 18.48
C LYS A 85 -7.83 -10.60 19.09
N TYR A 86 -7.87 -9.39 18.55
CA TYR A 86 -7.07 -8.24 18.95
C TYR A 86 -7.81 -7.39 19.99
N PHE A 87 -7.13 -6.51 20.73
CA PHE A 87 -7.76 -5.72 21.81
C PHE A 87 -8.17 -4.32 21.35
N ASP A 88 -7.38 -3.67 20.49
CA ASP A 88 -7.68 -2.32 20.01
C ASP A 88 -8.63 -2.36 18.80
N PRO A 89 -9.74 -1.61 18.77
CA PRO A 89 -10.63 -1.54 17.61
C PRO A 89 -9.93 -1.21 16.28
N LYS A 90 -8.79 -0.51 16.34
CA LYS A 90 -7.95 -0.13 15.18
C LYS A 90 -7.00 -1.24 14.73
N GLU A 91 -6.88 -2.33 15.47
CA GLU A 91 -6.24 -3.57 15.01
C GLU A 91 -7.24 -4.38 14.16
N ALA A 92 -7.58 -3.86 12.99
CA ALA A 92 -8.62 -4.42 12.14
C ALA A 92 -8.12 -5.68 11.42
N LEU A 93 -8.75 -6.83 11.65
CA LEU A 93 -8.49 -8.06 10.89
C LEU A 93 -9.32 -8.06 9.60
N ILE A 94 -8.64 -8.00 8.46
CA ILE A 94 -9.27 -8.02 7.14
C ILE A 94 -9.13 -9.43 6.57
N ALA A 95 -10.24 -10.17 6.55
CA ALA A 95 -10.28 -11.55 6.06
C ALA A 95 -10.84 -11.68 4.62
N ASN A 96 -11.50 -10.64 4.10
CA ASN A 96 -12.12 -10.65 2.78
C ASN A 96 -11.80 -9.38 1.96
N GLY A 97 -10.57 -8.90 2.07
CA GLY A 97 -10.13 -7.63 1.49
C GLY A 97 -9.42 -7.72 0.15
N VAL A 98 -9.18 -8.91 -0.41
CA VAL A 98 -8.37 -9.04 -1.64
C VAL A 98 -9.19 -8.63 -2.86
N LEU A 99 -8.77 -7.56 -3.55
CA LEU A 99 -9.50 -7.05 -4.71
C LEU A 99 -9.02 -7.68 -6.03
N ASN A 100 -7.76 -8.15 -6.08
CA ASN A 100 -7.18 -8.70 -7.30
C ASN A 100 -6.82 -10.19 -7.15
N ARG A 101 -7.35 -11.04 -8.04
CA ARG A 101 -7.13 -12.49 -8.07
C ARG A 101 -5.66 -12.87 -8.26
N ALA A 102 -4.91 -12.05 -8.98
CA ALA A 102 -3.48 -12.27 -9.20
C ALA A 102 -2.68 -12.24 -7.88
N LEU A 103 -3.17 -11.55 -6.84
CA LEU A 103 -2.52 -11.51 -5.52
C LEU A 103 -2.63 -12.87 -4.81
N GLY A 104 -3.78 -13.53 -4.89
CA GLY A 104 -3.95 -14.89 -4.34
C GLY A 104 -3.00 -15.89 -5.00
N ALA A 105 -2.90 -15.82 -6.34
CA ALA A 105 -1.98 -16.65 -7.11
C ALA A 105 -0.49 -16.36 -6.78
N ALA A 106 -0.12 -15.08 -6.61
CA ALA A 106 1.25 -14.67 -6.27
C ALA A 106 1.72 -15.22 -4.91
N VAL A 107 0.78 -15.49 -4.00
CA VAL A 107 1.05 -16.04 -2.67
C VAL A 107 0.96 -17.58 -2.64
N GLY A 108 0.76 -18.23 -3.79
CA GLY A 108 0.70 -19.69 -3.91
C GLY A 108 -0.63 -20.28 -3.46
N LYS A 109 -1.67 -19.46 -3.25
CA LYS A 109 -3.03 -19.92 -3.00
C LYS A 109 -3.77 -20.02 -4.33
N GLN A 110 -3.77 -21.22 -4.91
CA GLN A 110 -4.62 -21.53 -6.06
C GLN A 110 -6.09 -21.55 -5.64
N PRO A 111 -7.01 -20.96 -6.43
CA PRO A 111 -8.43 -21.09 -6.17
C PRO A 111 -8.82 -22.56 -6.21
N LYS A 112 -9.46 -23.08 -5.15
CA LYS A 112 -9.82 -24.51 -5.07
C LYS A 112 -11.04 -24.85 -5.92
N ALA A 113 -11.74 -23.85 -6.45
CA ALA A 113 -12.81 -23.98 -7.45
C ALA A 113 -13.00 -22.66 -8.23
N ALA A 114 -13.66 -22.72 -9.39
CA ALA A 114 -14.01 -21.54 -10.20
C ALA A 114 -14.97 -20.56 -9.49
N ASP A 115 -15.67 -21.03 -8.45
CA ASP A 115 -16.62 -20.26 -7.63
C ASP A 115 -16.06 -19.81 -6.26
N ASP A 116 -14.78 -20.06 -5.97
CA ASP A 116 -14.19 -19.60 -4.70
C ASP A 116 -14.02 -18.07 -4.71
N ASN A 117 -14.61 -17.42 -3.71
CA ASN A 117 -14.50 -15.97 -3.50
C ASN A 117 -13.05 -15.57 -3.24
N ASN A 118 -12.32 -15.17 -4.29
CA ASN A 118 -10.94 -14.68 -4.23
C ASN A 118 -10.70 -13.58 -3.18
N ALA A 119 -11.75 -12.86 -2.79
CA ALA A 119 -11.72 -11.89 -1.70
C ALA A 119 -11.17 -12.47 -0.39
N GLN A 120 -11.42 -13.75 -0.12
CA GLN A 120 -10.99 -14.48 1.09
C GLN A 120 -9.65 -15.21 0.91
N SER A 121 -8.94 -14.99 -0.19
CA SER A 121 -7.66 -15.67 -0.44
C SER A 121 -6.58 -15.29 0.57
N LEU A 122 -6.60 -14.09 1.16
CA LEU A 122 -5.64 -13.64 2.16
C LEU A 122 -6.34 -12.97 3.33
N ALA A 123 -5.92 -13.33 4.55
CA ALA A 123 -6.34 -12.65 5.77
C ALA A 123 -5.13 -11.96 6.43
N PHE A 124 -5.27 -10.67 6.73
CA PHE A 124 -4.18 -9.87 7.26
C PHE A 124 -4.69 -8.87 8.30
N VAL A 125 -3.82 -8.49 9.23
CA VAL A 125 -4.11 -7.46 10.22
C VAL A 125 -3.68 -6.12 9.67
N TYR A 126 -4.59 -5.15 9.75
CA TYR A 126 -4.40 -3.78 9.31
C TYR A 126 -4.48 -2.82 10.52
N PRO A 127 -3.41 -2.74 11.33
CA PRO A 127 -3.41 -1.94 12.54
C PRO A 127 -3.18 -0.46 12.25
N PHE A 128 -3.94 0.43 12.90
CA PHE A 128 -3.75 1.89 12.89
C PHE A 128 -3.52 2.46 11.48
N GLY A 129 -4.35 2.03 10.52
CA GLY A 129 -4.22 2.44 9.13
C GLY A 129 -5.39 3.30 8.66
N SER A 130 -5.12 4.10 7.64
CA SER A 130 -6.11 4.92 6.92
C SER A 130 -6.60 4.21 5.65
N THR A 131 -7.67 4.71 5.04
CA THR A 131 -8.09 4.28 3.71
C THR A 131 -7.45 5.14 2.61
N LEU A 132 -7.51 4.64 1.38
CA LEU A 132 -6.99 5.32 0.20
C LEU A 132 -8.13 5.70 -0.74
N SER A 133 -8.00 6.87 -1.36
CA SER A 133 -8.84 7.32 -2.46
C SER A 133 -8.07 7.14 -3.77
N LEU A 134 -8.72 6.54 -4.77
CA LEU A 134 -8.06 6.15 -6.02
C LEU A 134 -8.72 6.80 -7.24
N GLY A 135 -7.89 7.34 -8.12
CA GLY A 135 -8.25 7.79 -9.46
C GLY A 135 -8.14 6.65 -10.48
N LYS A 136 -8.54 6.94 -11.72
CA LYS A 136 -8.60 5.94 -12.81
C LYS A 136 -7.26 5.27 -13.14
N GLN A 137 -6.14 5.90 -12.80
CA GLN A 137 -4.81 5.44 -13.13
C GLN A 137 -4.25 4.42 -12.11
N ALA A 138 -4.81 4.38 -10.90
CA ALA A 138 -4.35 3.52 -9.83
C ALA A 138 -5.25 2.27 -9.71
N ILE A 139 -4.64 1.17 -9.29
CA ILE A 139 -5.29 -0.12 -9.11
C ILE A 139 -5.32 -0.43 -7.61
N ALA A 140 -6.51 -0.73 -7.09
CA ALA A 140 -6.67 -1.14 -5.71
C ALA A 140 -6.22 -2.60 -5.55
N LEU A 141 -5.32 -2.87 -4.59
CA LEU A 141 -4.85 -4.22 -4.27
C LEU A 141 -5.70 -4.86 -3.17
N PHE A 142 -5.92 -4.12 -2.10
CA PHE A 142 -6.64 -4.57 -0.91
C PHE A 142 -7.70 -3.54 -0.50
N SER A 143 -8.78 -3.99 0.12
CA SER A 143 -9.83 -3.19 0.74
C SER A 143 -10.02 -3.52 2.22
N THR A 144 -10.76 -2.68 2.93
CA THR A 144 -11.20 -2.89 4.32
C THR A 144 -12.11 -4.12 4.50
N GLY A 145 -12.57 -4.75 3.42
CA GLY A 145 -13.49 -5.87 3.46
C GLY A 145 -14.89 -5.47 3.93
N THR A 146 -15.68 -6.44 4.39
CA THR A 146 -17.08 -6.22 4.82
C THR A 146 -17.25 -6.08 6.34
N VAL A 147 -16.20 -6.32 7.11
CA VAL A 147 -16.23 -6.38 8.58
C VAL A 147 -15.46 -5.24 9.26
N CYS A 148 -14.98 -4.28 8.46
CA CYS A 148 -14.32 -3.08 8.96
C CYS A 148 -15.05 -1.84 8.46
N TYR A 149 -14.98 -0.76 9.24
CA TYR A 149 -15.49 0.54 8.88
C TYR A 149 -14.33 1.49 8.58
N PRO A 150 -14.39 2.27 7.49
CA PRO A 150 -15.44 2.28 6.46
C PRO A 150 -15.40 1.04 5.55
N VAL A 151 -16.56 0.53 5.14
CA VAL A 151 -16.70 -0.76 4.42
C VAL A 151 -16.27 -0.64 2.96
N GLY A 152 -15.54 -1.64 2.46
CA GLY A 152 -15.19 -1.77 1.04
C GLY A 152 -14.27 -0.68 0.48
N ARG A 153 -13.55 0.04 1.34
CA ARG A 153 -12.65 1.12 0.95
C ARG A 153 -11.24 0.58 0.67
N PRO A 154 -10.51 1.08 -0.35
CA PRO A 154 -9.14 0.66 -0.60
C PRO A 154 -8.22 0.94 0.59
N VAL A 155 -7.30 0.03 0.89
CA VAL A 155 -6.25 0.19 1.93
C VAL A 155 -4.84 0.06 1.37
N ALA A 156 -4.73 -0.48 0.15
CA ALA A 156 -3.50 -0.59 -0.59
C ALA A 156 -3.77 -0.35 -2.07
N ALA A 157 -2.86 0.39 -2.71
CA ALA A 157 -2.97 0.76 -4.10
C ALA A 157 -1.65 0.64 -4.82
N PHE A 158 -1.75 0.47 -6.13
CA PHE A 158 -0.63 0.28 -7.01
C PHE A 158 -0.82 1.07 -8.29
N HIS A 159 0.23 1.74 -8.73
CA HIS A 159 0.30 2.41 -10.02
C HIS A 159 1.60 2.01 -10.72
N GLN A 160 1.53 1.72 -12.01
CA GLN A 160 2.71 1.51 -12.85
C GLN A 160 2.68 2.51 -13.99
N ILE A 161 3.79 3.22 -14.17
CA ILE A 161 3.94 4.15 -15.28
C ILE A 161 3.89 3.36 -16.60
N PRO A 162 3.08 3.79 -17.59
CA PRO A 162 3.03 3.15 -18.90
C PRO A 162 4.41 3.18 -19.59
N GLY A 163 4.91 2.01 -20.03
CA GLY A 163 6.19 1.89 -20.74
C GLY A 163 6.93 0.61 -20.36
N GLN A 164 7.81 0.11 -21.26
CA GLN A 164 8.57 -1.13 -21.00
C GLN A 164 9.51 -1.04 -19.78
N ASN A 165 9.92 0.18 -19.42
CA ASN A 165 10.79 0.46 -18.28
C ASN A 165 10.11 1.38 -17.25
N GLY A 166 8.78 1.43 -17.23
CA GLY A 166 8.03 2.31 -16.35
C GLY A 166 8.17 1.89 -14.88
N GLY A 167 8.46 2.86 -14.02
CA GLY A 167 8.54 2.63 -12.57
C GLY A 167 7.19 2.29 -11.96
N LYS A 168 7.25 1.91 -10.69
CA LYS A 168 6.09 1.41 -9.94
C LYS A 168 5.93 2.19 -8.66
N ILE A 169 4.69 2.40 -8.25
CA ILE A 169 4.36 3.04 -6.99
C ILE A 169 3.35 2.14 -6.29
N ALA A 170 3.69 1.73 -5.07
CA ALA A 170 2.78 1.04 -4.17
C ALA A 170 2.56 1.91 -2.94
N VAL A 171 1.30 2.10 -2.55
CA VAL A 171 0.92 2.88 -1.37
C VAL A 171 0.07 2.02 -0.46
N MET A 172 0.38 2.01 0.83
CA MET A 172 -0.39 1.30 1.84
C MET A 172 -0.67 2.22 3.01
N GLY A 173 -1.90 2.22 3.52
CA GLY A 173 -2.31 3.14 4.57
C GLY A 173 -1.89 2.73 6.00
N SER A 174 -1.17 1.62 6.17
CA SER A 174 -0.64 1.17 7.47
C SER A 174 0.83 0.78 7.38
N VAL A 175 1.69 1.49 8.11
CA VAL A 175 3.10 1.15 8.36
C VAL A 175 3.21 0.08 9.46
N HIS A 176 2.27 0.08 10.40
CA HIS A 176 2.31 -0.80 11.57
C HIS A 176 2.13 -2.27 11.19
N MET A 177 1.47 -2.57 10.07
CA MET A 177 1.32 -3.93 9.57
C MET A 177 2.66 -4.64 9.29
N PHE A 178 3.74 -3.87 9.09
CA PHE A 178 5.10 -4.37 8.86
C PHE A 178 6.05 -4.12 10.02
N SER A 179 5.54 -3.75 11.19
CA SER A 179 6.33 -3.74 12.41
C SER A 179 6.44 -5.15 13.00
N ASP A 180 7.47 -5.37 13.82
CA ASP A 180 7.76 -6.66 14.47
C ASP A 180 6.54 -7.25 15.22
N ALA A 181 5.65 -6.39 15.71
CA ALA A 181 4.44 -6.83 16.42
C ALA A 181 3.42 -7.55 15.51
N TYR A 182 3.37 -7.21 14.22
CA TYR A 182 2.33 -7.66 13.29
C TYR A 182 2.86 -8.39 12.05
N PHE A 183 4.15 -8.29 11.73
CA PHE A 183 4.72 -8.88 10.51
C PHE A 183 4.48 -10.40 10.42
N ASP A 184 4.66 -11.11 11.55
CA ASP A 184 4.44 -12.55 11.67
C ASP A 184 2.99 -12.93 12.02
N LYS A 185 2.08 -11.95 12.11
CA LYS A 185 0.66 -12.20 12.41
C LYS A 185 -0.11 -12.43 11.11
N GLU A 186 -0.97 -13.44 11.14
CA GLU A 186 -1.80 -13.84 10.01
C GLU A 186 -0.98 -14.03 8.73
N GLU A 187 -1.27 -13.29 7.66
CA GLU A 187 -0.54 -13.34 6.39
C GLU A 187 0.09 -11.99 6.01
N ASN A 188 0.43 -11.14 7.00
CA ASN A 188 1.03 -9.83 6.76
C ASN A 188 2.33 -9.90 5.95
N SER A 189 3.21 -10.88 6.22
CA SER A 189 4.43 -11.12 5.45
C SER A 189 4.15 -11.38 3.97
N LYS A 190 3.07 -12.10 3.65
CA LYS A 190 2.65 -12.38 2.27
C LYS A 190 2.07 -11.16 1.58
N VAL A 191 1.37 -10.29 2.32
CA VAL A 191 0.90 -8.99 1.82
C VAL A 191 2.10 -8.12 1.42
N PHE A 192 3.14 -8.04 2.25
CA PHE A 192 4.36 -7.30 1.93
C PHE A 192 5.00 -7.77 0.62
N VAL A 193 5.23 -9.09 0.52
CA VAL A 193 5.83 -9.69 -0.67
C VAL A 193 4.97 -9.44 -1.91
N SER A 194 3.64 -9.53 -1.77
CA SER A 194 2.71 -9.29 -2.87
C SER A 194 2.78 -7.85 -3.37
N SER A 195 2.83 -6.87 -2.46
CA SER A 195 2.92 -5.45 -2.81
C SER A 195 4.24 -5.11 -3.53
N ILE A 196 5.35 -5.76 -3.18
CA ILE A 196 6.66 -5.53 -3.83
C ILE A 196 6.78 -6.29 -5.15
N THR A 197 6.31 -7.53 -5.20
CA THR A 197 6.50 -8.44 -6.35
C THR A 197 5.48 -8.18 -7.45
N PHE A 198 4.45 -7.36 -7.19
CA PHE A 198 3.38 -7.12 -8.14
C PHE A 198 3.91 -6.62 -9.50
N LYS A 199 3.64 -7.42 -10.54
CA LYS A 199 3.97 -7.12 -11.94
C LYS A 199 2.67 -6.94 -12.71
N THR A 200 2.49 -5.78 -13.33
CA THR A 200 1.32 -5.46 -14.17
C THR A 200 1.26 -6.30 -15.45
N SER A 201 2.31 -7.06 -15.80
CA SER A 201 2.27 -8.00 -16.93
C SER A 201 1.18 -9.07 -16.81
N LEU A 202 0.65 -9.31 -15.60
CA LEU A 202 -0.46 -10.23 -15.35
C LEU A 202 -1.86 -9.59 -15.48
N LEU A 203 -1.96 -8.26 -15.66
CA LEU A 203 -3.24 -7.56 -15.75
C LEU A 203 -3.75 -7.37 -17.19
N TYR A 204 -2.87 -7.35 -18.18
CA TYR A 204 -3.25 -7.20 -19.59
C TYR A 204 -3.80 -8.49 -20.24
N PHE A 205 -3.73 -9.64 -19.56
CA PHE A 205 -4.21 -10.93 -20.08
C PHE A 205 -5.62 -11.30 -19.62
N SER A 206 -6.39 -10.38 -19.05
CA SER A 206 -7.73 -10.68 -18.52
C SER A 206 -8.83 -9.71 -18.95
N LEU A 207 -8.72 -9.12 -20.14
CA LEU A 207 -9.86 -8.59 -20.89
C LEU A 207 -10.14 -9.48 -22.09
#